data_AF-A0A6L3F5R8-F1
#
_entry.id   AF-A0A6L3F5R8-F1
#
_cell.length_a   1.000
_cell.length_b   1.000
_cell.length_c   1.000
_cell.angle_alpha   90.00
_cell.angle_beta   90.00
_cell.angle_gamma   90.00
#
_symmetry.space_group_name_H-M   'P 1'
#
loop_
_entity.id
_entity.type
_entity.pdbx_description
1 polymer ?
#
loop_
_entity_poly.entity_id
_entity_poly.type
_entity_poly.pdbx_seq_one_letter_code
_entity_poly.pdbx_strand_id
1 'polypeptide(L)'
;MKQSKKRGNPESSWLAARRCLAILLRLQQSPATKQQLLDFVSQWVDSESIQNKTPKAINRQFEEDKRRLVENFGIKICYSSSEKGYIIDWWERPFLNLPDTDIQTLAFLADTFQPDSPHAAQVQQLINRLTSWLPQDRQRLYQKAAGKLPDIELRLRDSDEIAPDTWETVLNAHNRKQQLAFDYLSSRHEDAIPRQHIVEPWYFYFSDRGHYRLRAYCLFNDGPNGPWEPNDY
;
A
#
# COMPACT_ATOMS: atom_id res chain seq x y z
N MET A 1 32.32 -46.17 -17.87
CA MET A 1 31.20 -46.08 -16.92
C MET A 1 30.77 -44.62 -16.77
N LYS A 2 29.60 -44.25 -17.29
CA LYS A 2 29.03 -42.89 -17.10
C LYS A 2 28.52 -42.79 -15.66
N GLN A 3 29.11 -41.91 -14.86
CA GLN A 3 28.59 -41.60 -13.52
C GLN A 3 27.19 -40.97 -13.65
N SER A 4 26.18 -41.71 -13.22
CA SER A 4 24.82 -41.21 -13.03
C SER A 4 24.84 -40.11 -11.97
N LYS A 5 24.56 -38.86 -12.37
CA LYS A 5 24.29 -37.76 -11.44
C LYS A 5 23.14 -38.20 -10.52
N LYS A 6 23.43 -38.40 -9.23
CA LYS A 6 22.40 -38.58 -8.18
C LYS A 6 21.41 -37.41 -8.29
N ARG A 7 20.17 -37.68 -8.69
CA ARG A 7 19.07 -36.71 -8.64
C ARG A 7 18.91 -36.29 -7.17
N GLY A 8 18.95 -34.99 -6.89
CA GLY A 8 18.77 -34.45 -5.55
C GLY A 8 17.39 -34.80 -4.98
N ASN A 9 17.30 -34.94 -3.65
CA ASN A 9 16.03 -35.21 -2.96
C ASN A 9 15.00 -34.12 -3.33
N PRO A 10 13.80 -34.49 -3.84
CA PRO A 10 12.72 -33.56 -4.18
C PRO A 10 12.35 -32.58 -3.06
N GLU A 11 12.41 -33.02 -1.79
CA GLU A 11 12.14 -32.17 -0.62
C GLU A 11 13.16 -31.03 -0.49
N SER A 12 14.43 -31.28 -0.84
CA SER A 12 15.49 -30.27 -0.82
C SER A 12 15.29 -29.22 -1.92
N SER A 13 14.77 -29.64 -3.08
CA SER A 13 14.41 -28.73 -4.17
C SER A 13 13.20 -27.86 -3.85
N TRP A 14 12.16 -28.43 -3.22
CA TRP A 14 10.99 -27.67 -2.78
C TRP A 14 11.33 -26.66 -1.68
N LEU A 15 12.16 -27.06 -0.71
CA LEU A 15 12.64 -26.15 0.33
C LEU A 15 13.42 -24.97 -0.28
N ALA A 16 14.24 -25.23 -1.29
CA ALA A 16 14.94 -24.16 -2.01
C ALA A 16 13.98 -23.21 -2.74
N ALA A 17 12.96 -23.74 -3.41
CA ALA A 17 11.94 -22.93 -4.06
C ALA A 17 11.17 -22.05 -3.04
N ARG A 18 10.77 -22.62 -1.89
CA ARG A 18 10.09 -21.86 -0.81
C ARG A 18 10.94 -20.71 -0.28
N ARG A 19 12.25 -20.94 -0.06
CA ARG A 19 13.16 -19.87 0.36
C ARG A 19 13.29 -18.77 -0.69
N CYS A 20 13.42 -19.14 -1.97
CA CYS A 20 13.46 -18.17 -3.07
C CYS A 20 12.19 -17.32 -3.10
N LEU A 21 11.01 -17.94 -2.99
CA LEU A 21 9.73 -17.23 -2.94
C LEU A 21 9.63 -16.29 -1.72
N ALA A 22 10.08 -16.72 -0.54
CA ALA A 22 10.08 -15.87 0.65
C ALA A 22 10.97 -14.62 0.47
N ILE A 23 12.15 -14.76 -0.15
CA ILE A 23 13.01 -13.61 -0.50
C ILE A 23 12.26 -12.67 -1.44
N LEU A 24 11.63 -13.19 -2.49
CA LEU A 24 10.89 -12.37 -3.45
C LEU A 24 9.74 -11.61 -2.81
N LEU A 25 8.91 -12.29 -2.02
CA LEU A 25 7.78 -11.68 -1.31
C LEU A 25 8.25 -10.55 -0.38
N ARG A 26 9.37 -10.75 0.34
CA ARG A 26 9.93 -9.70 1.20
C ARG A 26 10.42 -8.50 0.39
N LEU A 27 11.06 -8.72 -0.75
CA LEU A 27 11.58 -7.66 -1.60
C LEU A 27 10.51 -6.93 -2.42
N GLN A 28 9.36 -7.55 -2.67
CA GLN A 28 8.19 -6.89 -3.26
C GLN A 28 7.57 -5.83 -2.33
N GLN A 29 7.76 -5.96 -1.01
CA GLN A 29 7.26 -5.00 -0.03
C GLN A 29 8.18 -3.78 0.08
N SER A 30 9.49 -4.01 0.21
CA SER A 30 10.49 -2.94 0.35
C SER A 30 11.91 -3.51 0.24
N PRO A 31 12.92 -2.65 0.00
CA PRO A 31 14.31 -3.04 0.18
C PRO A 31 14.58 -3.68 1.54
N ALA A 32 15.49 -4.65 1.60
CA ALA A 32 15.78 -5.40 2.82
C ALA A 32 17.26 -5.75 2.96
N THR A 33 17.81 -5.64 4.17
CA THR A 33 19.17 -6.13 4.43
C THR A 33 19.24 -7.65 4.32
N LYS A 34 20.45 -8.20 4.17
CA LYS A 34 20.65 -9.66 4.17
C LYS A 34 20.06 -10.32 5.42
N GLN A 35 20.25 -9.71 6.58
CA GLN A 35 19.74 -10.25 7.85
C GLN A 35 18.21 -10.30 7.84
N GLN A 36 17.55 -9.21 7.46
CA GLN A 36 16.08 -9.15 7.36
C GLN A 36 15.52 -10.19 6.38
N LEU A 37 16.21 -10.44 5.26
CA LEU A 37 15.81 -11.51 4.33
C LEU A 37 15.93 -12.89 4.97
N LEU A 38 17.02 -13.16 5.68
CA LEU A 38 17.23 -14.45 6.35
C LEU A 38 16.23 -14.67 7.48
N ASP A 39 15.91 -13.63 8.26
CA ASP A 39 14.92 -13.68 9.33
C ASP A 39 13.53 -13.98 8.76
N PHE A 40 13.13 -13.27 7.70
CA PHE A 40 11.86 -13.50 7.02
C PHE A 40 11.76 -14.90 6.43
N VAL A 41 12.82 -15.38 5.77
CA VAL A 41 12.87 -16.75 5.23
C VAL A 41 12.74 -17.79 6.34
N SER A 42 13.36 -17.56 7.50
CA SER A 42 13.30 -18.47 8.63
C SER A 42 11.90 -18.59 9.21
N GLN A 43 11.20 -17.46 9.33
CA GLN A 43 9.79 -17.41 9.76
C GLN A 43 8.84 -18.04 8.73
N TRP A 44 9.10 -17.85 7.43
CA TRP A 44 8.18 -18.29 6.37
C TRP A 44 8.25 -19.80 6.09
N VAL A 45 9.43 -20.39 6.22
CA VAL A 45 9.66 -21.77 5.77
C VAL A 45 9.44 -22.79 6.90
N ASP A 46 9.25 -22.35 8.16
CA ASP A 46 9.06 -23.18 9.35
C ASP A 46 10.02 -24.39 9.37
N SER A 47 11.31 -24.12 9.19
CA SER A 47 12.30 -25.18 9.16
C SER A 47 13.35 -25.00 10.25
N GLU A 48 13.40 -25.96 11.18
CA GLU A 48 14.52 -26.21 12.08
C GLU A 48 15.87 -26.27 11.34
N SER A 49 15.83 -26.54 10.03
CA SER A 49 16.99 -26.64 9.14
C SER A 49 17.81 -25.35 8.97
N ILE A 50 17.29 -24.18 9.38
CA ILE A 50 18.05 -22.91 9.32
C ILE A 50 18.73 -22.59 10.66
N GLN A 51 18.10 -22.95 11.78
CA GLN A 51 18.53 -22.53 13.13
C GLN A 51 19.88 -23.15 13.55
N ASN A 52 20.25 -24.32 13.01
CA ASN A 52 21.48 -25.03 13.38
C ASN A 52 22.65 -24.85 12.40
N LYS A 53 22.59 -23.86 11.50
CA LYS A 53 23.63 -23.64 10.48
C LYS A 53 24.71 -22.67 10.96
N THR A 54 25.96 -22.96 10.61
CA THR A 54 27.06 -22.01 10.80
C THR A 54 26.89 -20.77 9.90
N PRO A 55 27.41 -19.59 10.29
CA PRO A 55 27.32 -18.38 9.47
C PRO A 55 27.84 -18.55 8.04
N LYS A 56 28.88 -19.37 7.85
CA LYS A 56 29.43 -19.70 6.52
C LYS A 56 28.44 -20.50 5.67
N ALA A 57 27.72 -21.45 6.27
CA ALA A 57 26.70 -22.25 5.59
C ALA A 57 25.48 -21.40 5.21
N ILE A 58 25.05 -20.49 6.08
CA ILE A 58 23.97 -19.54 5.80
C ILE A 58 24.34 -18.62 4.63
N ASN A 59 25.56 -18.06 4.64
CA ASN A 59 26.04 -17.22 3.56
C ASN A 59 26.07 -17.96 2.22
N ARG A 60 26.60 -19.19 2.19
CA ARG A 60 26.60 -20.02 1.00
C ARG A 60 25.19 -20.33 0.50
N GLN A 61 24.26 -20.62 1.41
CA GLN A 61 22.86 -20.88 1.05
C GLN A 61 22.20 -19.65 0.43
N PHE A 62 22.43 -18.46 0.98
CA PHE A 62 21.90 -17.22 0.43
C PHE A 62 22.42 -16.92 -0.99
N GLU A 63 23.73 -17.08 -1.23
CA GLU A 63 24.28 -16.89 -2.59
C GLU A 63 23.75 -17.93 -3.59
N GLU A 64 23.54 -19.16 -3.12
CA GLU A 64 22.94 -20.21 -3.93
C GLU A 64 21.45 -19.95 -4.23
N ASP A 65 20.70 -19.39 -3.27
CA ASP A 65 19.30 -18.99 -3.48
C ASP A 65 19.23 -17.78 -4.44
N LYS A 66 20.16 -16.82 -4.36
CA LYS A 66 20.32 -15.75 -5.38
C LYS A 66 20.57 -16.31 -6.77
N ARG A 67 21.47 -17.28 -6.89
CA ARG A 67 21.74 -17.96 -8.18
C ARG A 67 20.49 -18.64 -8.72
N ARG A 68 19.73 -19.33 -7.86
CA ARG A 68 18.45 -19.96 -8.24
C ARG A 68 17.38 -18.97 -8.63
N LEU A 69 17.31 -17.80 -8.00
CA LEU A 69 16.39 -16.73 -8.42
C LEU A 69 16.63 -16.35 -9.88
N VAL A 70 17.90 -16.18 -10.27
CA VAL A 70 18.24 -15.86 -11.66
C VAL A 70 17.94 -17.05 -12.58
N GLU A 71 18.45 -18.23 -12.27
CA GLU A 71 18.37 -19.38 -13.20
C GLU A 71 16.98 -19.99 -13.34
N ASN A 72 16.21 -20.07 -12.25
CA ASN A 72 14.93 -20.77 -12.24
C ASN A 72 13.73 -19.83 -12.36
N PHE A 73 13.86 -18.61 -11.81
CA PHE A 73 12.77 -17.63 -11.79
C PHE A 73 13.01 -16.46 -12.74
N GLY A 74 14.22 -16.32 -13.31
CA GLY A 74 14.56 -15.19 -14.17
C GLY A 74 14.64 -13.87 -13.40
N ILE A 75 14.91 -13.88 -12.10
CA ILE A 75 14.90 -12.69 -11.25
C ILE A 75 16.28 -12.45 -10.67
N LYS A 76 16.81 -11.23 -10.87
CA LYS A 76 18.05 -10.78 -10.24
C LYS A 76 17.74 -9.83 -9.10
N ILE A 77 18.42 -10.07 -7.97
CA ILE A 77 18.46 -9.15 -6.85
C ILE A 77 19.88 -8.60 -6.67
N CYS A 78 20.00 -7.33 -6.33
CA CYS A 78 21.27 -6.67 -6.09
C CYS A 78 21.21 -5.86 -4.80
N TYR A 79 22.37 -5.58 -4.20
CA TYR A 79 22.44 -4.65 -3.07
C TYR A 79 22.51 -3.22 -3.62
N SER A 80 21.55 -2.39 -3.23
CA SER A 80 21.55 -0.96 -3.53
C SER A 80 22.10 -0.17 -2.35
N SER A 81 23.10 0.69 -2.62
CA SER A 81 23.66 1.59 -1.61
C SER A 81 22.70 2.73 -1.25
N SER A 82 21.88 3.20 -2.20
CA SER A 82 20.88 4.26 -1.94
C SER A 82 19.79 3.76 -0.98
N GLU A 83 19.31 2.54 -1.20
CA GLU A 83 18.26 1.90 -0.40
C GLU A 83 18.81 1.17 0.84
N LYS A 84 20.14 1.11 0.99
CA LYS A 84 20.85 0.38 2.06
C LYS A 84 20.36 -1.07 2.24
N GLY A 85 20.05 -1.74 1.13
CA GLY A 85 19.40 -3.05 1.15
C GLY A 85 19.42 -3.74 -0.20
N TYR A 86 19.06 -5.02 -0.20
CA TYR A 86 18.77 -5.75 -1.42
C TYR A 86 17.47 -5.26 -2.03
N ILE A 87 17.46 -5.14 -3.35
CA ILE A 87 16.30 -4.82 -4.18
C ILE A 87 16.18 -5.83 -5.31
N ILE A 88 15.00 -5.89 -5.92
CA ILE A 88 14.83 -6.56 -7.20
C ILE A 88 15.39 -5.62 -8.28
N ASP A 89 16.44 -6.07 -8.96
CA ASP A 89 17.18 -5.31 -9.98
C ASP A 89 16.49 -5.43 -11.35
N TRP A 90 16.19 -6.67 -11.74
CA TRP A 90 15.46 -6.99 -12.97
C TRP A 90 14.76 -8.35 -12.83
N TRP A 91 13.70 -8.55 -13.61
CA TRP A 91 13.07 -9.84 -13.82
C TRP A 91 12.77 -10.06 -15.31
N GLU A 92 12.97 -11.28 -15.79
CA GLU A 92 12.57 -11.74 -17.12
C GLU A 92 11.11 -12.19 -17.13
N ARG A 93 10.65 -12.80 -16.02
CA ARG A 93 9.29 -13.33 -15.89
C ARG A 93 8.41 -12.38 -15.07
N PRO A 94 7.17 -12.13 -15.50
CA PRO A 94 6.27 -11.23 -14.79
C PRO A 94 5.89 -11.79 -13.41
N PHE A 95 5.84 -10.91 -12.40
CA PHE A 95 5.33 -11.25 -11.07
C PHE A 95 3.81 -11.28 -11.01
N LEU A 96 3.17 -10.59 -11.95
CA LEU A 96 1.73 -10.39 -11.99
C LEU A 96 1.25 -10.52 -13.44
N ASN A 97 0.23 -11.32 -13.70
CA ASN A 97 -0.41 -11.40 -15.01
C ASN A 97 -1.91 -11.24 -14.86
N LEU A 98 -2.37 -10.01 -15.02
CA LEU A 98 -3.77 -9.64 -14.90
C LEU A 98 -4.53 -9.89 -16.22
N PRO A 99 -5.83 -10.23 -16.16
CA PRO A 99 -6.70 -10.23 -17.33
C PRO A 99 -6.92 -8.81 -17.86
N ASP A 100 -7.39 -8.70 -19.10
CA ASP A 100 -7.61 -7.43 -19.80
C ASP A 100 -8.55 -6.50 -19.02
N THR A 101 -9.60 -7.04 -18.40
CA THR A 101 -10.57 -6.30 -17.57
C THR A 101 -9.91 -5.59 -16.40
N ASP A 102 -8.95 -6.25 -15.75
CA ASP A 102 -8.27 -5.72 -14.57
C ASP A 102 -7.23 -4.67 -14.99
N ILE A 103 -6.61 -4.84 -16.16
CA ILE A 103 -5.72 -3.83 -16.75
C ILE A 103 -6.50 -2.57 -17.13
N GLN A 104 -7.69 -2.72 -17.70
CA GLN A 104 -8.59 -1.61 -17.96
C GLN A 104 -9.03 -0.94 -16.65
N THR A 105 -9.28 -1.72 -15.60
CA THR A 105 -9.60 -1.18 -14.27
C THR A 105 -8.45 -0.36 -13.70
N LEU A 106 -7.20 -0.82 -13.83
CA LEU A 106 -6.02 -0.03 -13.43
C LEU A 106 -5.92 1.28 -14.22
N ALA A 107 -6.17 1.25 -15.53
CA ALA A 107 -6.19 2.46 -16.36
C ALA A 107 -7.31 3.42 -15.92
N PHE A 108 -8.52 2.91 -15.67
CA PHE A 108 -9.64 3.71 -15.17
C PHE A 108 -9.33 4.37 -13.83
N LEU A 109 -8.69 3.66 -12.90
CA LEU A 109 -8.25 4.22 -11.62
C LEU A 109 -7.18 5.28 -11.82
N ALA A 110 -6.22 5.06 -12.72
CA ALA A 110 -5.21 6.06 -13.05
C ALA A 110 -5.83 7.34 -13.63
N ASP A 111 -6.85 7.19 -14.48
CA ASP A 111 -7.58 8.28 -15.12
C ASP A 111 -8.49 9.02 -14.11
N THR A 112 -9.08 8.30 -13.16
CA THR A 112 -9.95 8.86 -12.11
C THR A 112 -9.16 9.63 -11.03
N PHE A 113 -8.01 9.10 -10.60
CA PHE A 113 -7.19 9.69 -9.54
C PHE A 113 -6.11 10.61 -10.11
N GLN A 114 -6.54 11.72 -10.70
CA GLN A 114 -5.68 12.81 -11.18
C GLN A 114 -5.04 13.60 -10.02
N PRO A 115 -3.99 14.41 -10.24
CA PRO A 115 -3.25 15.11 -9.18
C PRO A 115 -4.11 15.86 -8.15
N ASP A 116 -5.23 16.45 -8.58
CA ASP A 116 -6.17 17.19 -7.71
C ASP A 116 -7.16 16.28 -6.95
N SER A 117 -7.04 14.95 -7.09
CA SER A 117 -7.94 13.99 -6.45
C SER A 117 -7.43 13.59 -5.07
N PRO A 118 -8.33 13.26 -4.12
CA PRO A 118 -7.99 12.57 -2.89
C PRO A 118 -7.03 11.41 -3.11
N HIS A 119 -5.91 11.39 -2.36
CA HIS A 119 -4.92 10.31 -2.38
C HIS A 119 -4.29 10.00 -3.75
N ALA A 120 -4.30 10.96 -4.69
CA ALA A 120 -3.79 10.76 -6.04
C ALA A 120 -2.36 10.20 -6.06
N ALA A 121 -1.45 10.80 -5.29
CA ALA A 121 -0.06 10.36 -5.22
C ALA A 121 0.08 8.89 -4.78
N GLN A 122 -0.66 8.47 -3.75
CA GLN A 122 -0.63 7.11 -3.23
C GLN A 122 -1.21 6.10 -4.24
N VAL A 123 -2.33 6.45 -4.89
CA VAL A 123 -2.96 5.61 -5.91
C VAL A 123 -2.04 5.45 -7.12
N GLN A 124 -1.46 6.54 -7.62
CA GLN A 124 -0.52 6.52 -8.74
C GLN A 124 0.73 5.70 -8.39
N GLN A 125 1.26 5.80 -7.17
CA GLN A 125 2.38 4.99 -6.72
C GLN A 125 2.04 3.49 -6.70
N LEU A 126 0.85 3.13 -6.23
CA LEU A 126 0.38 1.74 -6.24
C LEU A 126 0.23 1.22 -7.68
N ILE A 127 -0.43 1.98 -8.55
CA ILE A 127 -0.62 1.61 -9.95
C ILE A 127 0.73 1.40 -10.62
N ASN A 128 1.65 2.35 -10.49
CA ASN A 128 3.01 2.25 -11.05
C ASN A 128 3.74 0.99 -10.57
N ARG A 129 3.61 0.62 -9.30
CA ARG A 129 4.18 -0.61 -8.75
C ARG A 129 3.57 -1.85 -9.41
N LEU A 130 2.25 -1.94 -9.47
CA LEU A 130 1.54 -3.07 -10.07
C LEU A 130 1.83 -3.19 -11.56
N THR A 131 1.83 -2.08 -12.30
CA THR A 131 2.14 -2.09 -13.74
C THR A 131 3.58 -2.46 -14.02
N SER A 132 4.53 -2.11 -13.15
CA SER A 132 5.91 -2.55 -13.30
C SER A 132 6.01 -4.09 -13.32
N TRP A 133 5.22 -4.77 -12.51
CA TRP A 133 5.23 -6.23 -12.37
C TRP A 133 4.55 -6.99 -13.51
N LEU A 134 3.85 -6.27 -14.40
CA LEU A 134 3.15 -6.86 -15.55
C LEU A 134 4.14 -7.25 -16.67
N PRO A 135 3.81 -8.26 -17.49
CA PRO A 135 4.55 -8.55 -18.72
C PRO A 135 4.44 -7.39 -19.72
N GLN A 136 5.43 -7.26 -20.61
CA GLN A 136 5.52 -6.12 -21.54
C GLN A 136 4.25 -5.90 -22.38
N ASP A 137 3.63 -6.97 -22.88
CA ASP A 137 2.39 -6.84 -23.67
C ASP A 137 1.21 -6.33 -22.83
N ARG A 138 1.15 -6.68 -21.55
CA ARG A 138 0.15 -6.17 -20.59
C ARG A 138 0.42 -4.71 -20.22
N GLN A 139 1.69 -4.32 -20.05
CA GLN A 139 2.07 -2.91 -19.88
C GLN A 139 1.66 -2.06 -21.08
N ARG A 140 1.83 -2.58 -22.31
CA ARG A 140 1.37 -1.90 -23.53
C ARG A 140 -0.16 -1.77 -23.57
N LEU A 141 -0.89 -2.80 -23.12
CA LEU A 141 -2.35 -2.71 -23.02
C LEU A 141 -2.78 -1.61 -22.04
N TYR A 142 -2.14 -1.55 -20.86
CA TYR A 142 -2.36 -0.46 -19.89
C TYR A 142 -2.10 0.91 -20.53
N GLN A 143 -0.94 1.11 -21.17
CA GLN A 143 -0.59 2.37 -21.85
C GLN A 143 -1.58 2.75 -22.96
N LYS A 144 -2.17 1.76 -23.64
CA LYS A 144 -3.18 2.00 -24.68
C LYS A 144 -4.53 2.42 -24.10
N ALA A 145 -4.88 1.95 -22.90
CA ALA A 145 -6.15 2.21 -22.23
C ALA A 145 -6.13 3.50 -21.40
N ALA A 146 -4.99 3.80 -20.77
CA ALA A 146 -4.81 5.01 -19.98
C ALA A 146 -5.09 6.28 -20.81
N GLY A 147 -5.84 7.21 -20.22
CA GLY A 147 -6.30 8.45 -20.83
C GLY A 147 -7.44 8.30 -21.84
N LYS A 148 -8.08 7.12 -21.93
CA LYS A 148 -9.14 6.84 -22.91
C LYS A 148 -10.42 6.28 -22.30
N LEU A 149 -10.41 5.93 -21.02
CA LEU A 149 -11.59 5.43 -20.35
C LEU A 149 -12.39 6.62 -19.79
N PRO A 150 -13.72 6.50 -19.68
CA PRO A 150 -14.52 7.49 -18.97
C PRO A 150 -14.00 7.61 -17.54
N ASP A 151 -13.72 8.81 -17.07
CA ASP A 151 -13.25 9.09 -15.73
C ASP A 151 -14.38 9.62 -14.82
N ILE A 152 -14.10 9.68 -13.52
CA ILE A 152 -14.97 10.32 -12.53
C ILE A 152 -14.25 11.57 -12.04
N GLU A 153 -14.93 12.70 -12.00
CA GLU A 153 -14.38 13.94 -11.47
C GLU A 153 -14.29 13.86 -9.93
N LEU A 154 -13.10 13.54 -9.41
CA LEU A 154 -12.80 13.51 -7.97
C LEU A 154 -12.05 14.76 -7.49
N ARG A 155 -12.12 15.85 -8.25
CA ARG A 155 -11.33 17.06 -7.99
C ARG A 155 -11.68 17.69 -6.63
N LEU A 156 -10.67 17.94 -5.80
CA LEU A 156 -10.77 18.80 -4.62
C LEU A 156 -11.11 20.22 -5.07
N ARG A 157 -12.23 20.77 -4.57
CA ARG A 157 -12.69 22.12 -4.92
C ARG A 157 -12.24 23.19 -3.93
N ASP A 158 -11.85 22.78 -2.73
CA ASP A 158 -11.24 23.69 -1.77
C ASP A 158 -9.76 23.85 -2.07
N SER A 159 -9.29 25.10 -2.08
CA SER A 159 -7.85 25.42 -2.07
C SER A 159 -7.23 25.28 -0.69
N ASP A 160 -8.07 25.15 0.35
CA ASP A 160 -7.64 25.15 1.73
C ASP A 160 -7.09 23.78 2.10
N GLU A 161 -5.83 23.75 2.53
CA GLU A 161 -5.19 22.55 3.01
C GLU A 161 -5.75 22.21 4.41
N ILE A 162 -6.31 21.01 4.56
CA ILE A 162 -6.67 20.50 5.88
C ILE A 162 -5.37 20.29 6.65
N ALA A 163 -5.21 20.98 7.78
CA ALA A 163 -4.03 20.82 8.62
C ALA A 163 -3.79 19.32 8.93
N PRO A 164 -2.56 18.79 8.74
CA PRO A 164 -2.27 17.37 8.93
C PRO A 164 -2.73 16.83 10.29
N ASP A 165 -2.55 17.63 11.35
CA ASP A 165 -2.94 17.27 12.72
C ASP A 165 -4.47 17.14 12.86
N THR A 166 -5.24 17.99 12.18
CA THR A 166 -6.71 17.91 12.15
C THR A 166 -7.16 16.63 11.45
N TRP A 167 -6.54 16.32 10.30
CA TRP A 167 -6.85 15.12 9.54
C TRP A 167 -6.62 13.84 10.36
N GLU A 168 -5.43 13.70 10.96
CA GLU A 168 -5.07 12.55 11.77
C GLU A 168 -5.97 12.42 13.00
N THR A 169 -6.27 13.54 13.68
CA THR A 169 -7.14 13.57 14.86
C THR A 169 -8.55 13.08 14.53
N VAL A 170 -9.16 13.62 13.47
CA VAL A 170 -10.53 13.23 13.06
C VAL A 170 -10.58 11.76 12.64
N LEU A 171 -9.59 11.30 11.86
CA LEU A 171 -9.53 9.91 11.40
C LEU A 171 -9.33 8.94 12.57
N ASN A 172 -8.44 9.26 13.51
CA ASN A 172 -8.21 8.46 14.71
C ASN A 172 -9.48 8.39 15.57
N ALA A 173 -10.17 9.52 15.80
CA ALA A 173 -11.40 9.55 16.57
C ALA A 173 -12.52 8.73 15.90
N HIS A 174 -12.68 8.85 14.58
CA HIS A 174 -13.64 8.04 13.82
C HIS A 174 -13.36 6.54 13.91
N ASN A 175 -12.09 6.13 13.78
CA ASN A 175 -11.67 4.73 13.81
C ASN A 175 -11.77 4.14 15.22
N ARG A 176 -11.42 4.92 16.25
CA ARG A 176 -11.42 4.49 17.66
C ARG A 176 -12.75 4.75 18.37
N LYS A 177 -13.76 5.28 17.67
CA LYS A 177 -15.08 5.64 18.23
C LYS A 177 -14.95 6.61 19.42
N GLN A 178 -14.13 7.64 19.25
CA GLN A 178 -13.92 8.69 20.25
C GLN A 178 -14.70 9.95 19.90
N GLN A 179 -15.14 10.67 20.93
CA GLN A 179 -15.76 11.99 20.78
C GLN A 179 -14.74 13.02 20.27
N LEU A 180 -15.23 14.00 19.52
CA LEU A 180 -14.46 15.14 19.04
C LEU A 180 -15.05 16.42 19.61
N ALA A 181 -14.17 17.32 20.08
CA ALA A 181 -14.53 18.68 20.45
C ALA A 181 -13.83 19.66 19.49
N PHE A 182 -14.58 20.57 18.89
CA PHE A 182 -14.03 21.58 17.98
C PHE A 182 -14.92 22.80 17.86
N ASP A 183 -14.32 23.94 17.50
CA ASP A 183 -15.05 25.13 17.10
C ASP A 183 -15.44 25.04 15.63
N TYR A 184 -16.72 25.18 15.33
CA TYR A 184 -17.28 25.10 14.00
C TYR A 184 -17.79 26.46 13.54
N LEU A 185 -17.25 26.94 12.43
CA LEU A 185 -17.77 28.11 11.73
C LEU A 185 -18.75 27.65 10.64
N SER A 186 -20.02 28.00 10.80
CA SER A 186 -21.08 27.65 9.85
C SER A 186 -21.39 28.82 8.93
N SER A 187 -21.40 28.58 7.62
CA SER A 187 -21.86 29.56 6.63
C SER A 187 -23.37 29.87 6.70
N ARG A 188 -24.12 29.13 7.53
CA ARG A 188 -25.56 29.39 7.77
C ARG A 188 -25.83 30.50 8.78
N HIS A 189 -24.81 30.91 9.54
CA HIS A 189 -24.94 31.98 10.52
C HIS A 189 -24.24 33.24 9.98
N GLU A 190 -24.99 34.33 9.87
CA GLU A 190 -24.47 35.62 9.38
C GLU A 190 -23.51 36.28 10.37
N ASP A 191 -23.47 35.80 11.62
CA ASP A 191 -22.65 36.36 12.69
C ASP A 191 -21.15 36.05 12.56
N ALA A 192 -20.77 35.08 11.73
CA ALA A 192 -19.39 34.59 11.61
C ALA A 192 -18.75 34.18 12.95
N ILE A 193 -19.57 33.79 13.94
CA ILE A 193 -19.09 33.37 15.27
C ILE A 193 -18.94 31.84 15.27
N PRO A 194 -17.73 31.31 15.54
CA PRO A 194 -17.54 29.88 15.76
C PRO A 194 -18.34 29.39 16.96
N ARG A 195 -18.89 28.18 16.85
CA ARG A 195 -19.66 27.53 17.91
C ARG A 195 -18.93 26.27 18.35
N GLN A 196 -18.84 26.04 19.64
CA GLN A 196 -18.18 24.85 20.16
C GLN A 196 -19.11 23.66 19.95
N HIS A 197 -18.60 22.57 19.39
CA HIS A 197 -19.33 21.31 19.26
C HIS A 197 -18.60 20.19 19.98
N ILE A 198 -19.34 19.32 20.66
CA ILE A 198 -18.89 17.98 21.06
C ILE A 198 -19.73 16.98 20.26
N VAL A 199 -19.07 16.09 19.53
CA VAL A 199 -19.74 15.19 18.59
C VAL A 199 -19.19 13.77 18.63
N GLU A 200 -20.02 12.81 18.20
CA GLU A 200 -19.64 11.42 17.95
C GLU A 200 -19.57 11.13 16.44
N PRO A 201 -18.37 10.98 15.86
CA PRO A 201 -18.18 10.78 14.42
C PRO A 201 -18.64 9.38 13.97
N TRP A 202 -19.52 9.31 12.97
CA TRP A 202 -20.02 8.02 12.46
C TRP A 202 -19.82 7.79 10.96
N TYR A 203 -19.59 8.83 10.15
CA TYR A 203 -19.28 8.66 8.73
C TYR A 203 -18.41 9.78 8.18
N PHE A 204 -17.27 9.40 7.60
CA PHE A 204 -16.34 10.31 6.96
C PHE A 204 -16.27 10.01 5.46
N TYR A 205 -16.49 11.00 4.60
CA TYR A 205 -16.66 10.79 3.16
C TYR A 205 -16.18 11.95 2.32
N PHE A 206 -15.79 11.66 1.08
CA PHE A 206 -15.59 12.66 0.03
C PHE A 206 -16.90 12.85 -0.72
N SER A 207 -17.38 14.08 -0.81
CA SER A 207 -18.64 14.42 -1.49
C SER A 207 -18.45 14.59 -2.99
N ASP A 208 -19.55 14.42 -3.74
CA ASP A 208 -19.68 14.74 -5.17
C ASP A 208 -19.36 16.20 -5.51
N ARG A 209 -19.35 17.08 -4.50
CA ARG A 209 -18.96 18.48 -4.61
C ARG A 209 -17.46 18.72 -4.41
N GLY A 210 -16.66 17.68 -4.18
CA GLY A 210 -15.21 17.81 -4.07
C GLY A 210 -14.69 18.21 -2.68
N HIS A 211 -15.45 17.90 -1.62
CA HIS A 211 -15.10 18.24 -0.23
C HIS A 211 -15.12 17.01 0.67
N TYR A 212 -14.19 16.94 1.63
CA TYR A 212 -14.29 16.02 2.76
C TYR A 212 -15.36 16.47 3.74
N ARG A 213 -16.13 15.50 4.25
CA ARG A 213 -17.22 15.76 5.18
C ARG A 213 -17.24 14.71 6.28
N LEU A 214 -17.55 15.19 7.48
CA LEU A 214 -17.83 14.36 8.63
C LEU A 214 -19.33 14.44 8.95
N ARG A 215 -19.98 13.28 9.07
CA ARG A 215 -21.27 13.16 9.76
C ARG A 215 -21.01 12.66 11.17
N ALA A 216 -21.62 13.34 12.12
CA ALA A 216 -21.50 13.06 13.53
C ALA A 216 -22.83 13.30 14.23
N TYR A 217 -23.05 12.63 15.35
CA TYR A 217 -24.12 12.99 16.29
C TYR A 217 -23.60 14.13 17.15
N CYS A 218 -24.27 15.28 17.12
CA CYS A 218 -23.92 16.40 18.00
C CYS A 218 -24.44 16.07 19.40
N LEU A 219 -23.56 16.06 20.41
CA LEU A 219 -23.91 15.83 21.82
C LEU A 219 -24.05 17.14 22.60
N PHE A 220 -23.33 18.17 22.17
CA PHE A 220 -23.34 19.48 22.79
C PHE A 220 -23.00 20.53 21.75
N ASN A 221 -23.62 21.70 21.86
CA ASN A 221 -23.28 22.89 21.10
C ASN A 221 -23.31 24.12 22.01
N ASP A 222 -22.29 24.98 21.98
CA ASP A 222 -22.31 26.29 22.64
C ASP A 222 -22.03 27.42 21.65
N GLY A 223 -22.84 28.48 21.73
CA GLY A 223 -22.82 29.59 20.80
C GLY A 223 -23.54 30.83 21.32
N PRO A 224 -23.80 31.84 20.45
CA PRO A 224 -24.37 33.12 20.86
C PRO A 224 -25.74 33.05 21.56
N ASN A 225 -26.47 31.94 21.41
CA ASN A 225 -27.77 31.71 22.03
C ASN A 225 -27.69 30.86 23.31
N GLY A 226 -26.47 30.58 23.80
CA GLY A 226 -26.20 29.71 24.94
C GLY A 226 -26.01 28.24 24.55
N PRO A 227 -25.72 27.39 25.55
CA PRO A 227 -25.49 25.96 25.36
C PRO A 227 -26.78 25.23 24.99
N TRP A 228 -26.65 24.21 24.16
CA TRP A 228 -27.72 23.33 23.71
C TRP A 228 -27.27 21.87 23.79
N GLU A 229 -28.09 21.02 24.43
CA GLU A 229 -27.93 19.57 24.45
C GLU A 229 -29.12 18.89 23.73
N PRO A 230 -28.90 17.85 22.91
CA PRO A 230 -29.98 17.14 22.19
C PRO A 230 -31.03 16.49 23.10
N ASN A 231 -30.77 16.36 24.40
CA ASN A 231 -31.65 15.74 25.38
C ASN A 231 -32.55 16.73 26.15
N ASP A 232 -32.55 18.03 25.79
CA ASP A 232 -33.34 19.07 26.48
C ASP A 232 -34.85 19.09 26.09
N TYR A 233 -35.47 17.94 25.82
CA TYR A 233 -36.92 17.82 25.55
C TYR A 233 -37.69 17.16 26.69
#